data_AF-A0A832GJ08-F1
#
_entry.id   AF-A0A832GJ08-F1
#
_cell.length_a   1.000
_cell.length_b   1.000
_cell.length_c   1.000
_cell.angle_alpha   90.00
_cell.angle_beta   90.00
_cell.angle_gamma   90.00
#
_symmetry.space_group_name_H-M   'P 1'
#
loop_
_entity.id
_entity.type
_entity.pdbx_description
1 polymer ?
#
loop_
_entity_poly.entity_id
_entity_poly.type
_entity_poly.pdbx_seq_one_letter_code
_entity_poly.pdbx_strand_id
1 'polypeptide(L)'
;PAIELRPGYETFWCYIPHFIHSPFYVYAYAFGELLTLSLYSKAKAEGPSFSGKYVELLRLGGSKTPFELMETVGVDLRSREFWQGGFDAIESMIAQFEALWAEHQASR
;
A
#
# COMPACT_ATOMS: atom_id res chain seq x y z
N PRO A 1 -21.86 6.35 -12.71
CA PRO A 1 -20.77 5.60 -12.05
C PRO A 1 -19.44 6.07 -12.62
N ALA A 2 -18.34 6.05 -11.86
CA ALA A 2 -17.03 6.49 -12.35
C ALA A 2 -16.39 5.52 -13.37
N ILE A 3 -16.97 4.31 -13.51
CA ILE A 3 -16.51 3.26 -14.41
C ILE A 3 -17.72 2.65 -15.13
N GLU A 4 -17.56 2.36 -16.42
CA GLU A 4 -18.49 1.60 -17.24
C GLU A 4 -17.96 0.16 -17.43
N LEU A 5 -18.73 -0.84 -17.02
CA LEU A 5 -18.39 -2.25 -17.21
C LEU A 5 -18.94 -2.75 -18.54
N ARG A 6 -18.09 -3.35 -19.36
CA ARG A 6 -18.48 -3.90 -20.67
C ARG A 6 -19.19 -5.25 -20.50
N PRO A 7 -20.05 -5.65 -21.47
CA PRO A 7 -20.65 -6.98 -21.49
C PRO A 7 -19.59 -8.09 -21.36
N GLY A 8 -19.85 -9.12 -20.55
CA GLY A 8 -18.94 -10.24 -20.29
C GLY A 8 -18.13 -10.12 -18.99
N TYR A 9 -18.06 -8.92 -18.39
CA TYR A 9 -17.30 -8.68 -17.15
C TYR A 9 -17.83 -9.47 -15.94
N GLU A 10 -19.11 -9.86 -15.95
CA GLU A 10 -19.77 -10.60 -14.89
C GLU A 10 -19.15 -11.97 -14.57
N THR A 11 -18.39 -12.55 -15.51
CA THR A 11 -17.71 -13.85 -15.35
C THR A 11 -16.21 -13.74 -15.12
N PHE A 12 -15.64 -12.53 -15.06
CA PHE A 12 -14.19 -12.36 -14.95
C PHE A 12 -13.61 -12.95 -13.66
N TRP A 13 -14.40 -13.01 -12.58
CA TRP A 13 -13.95 -13.65 -11.35
C TRP A 13 -13.59 -15.14 -11.55
N CYS A 14 -14.21 -15.84 -12.51
CA CYS A 14 -14.04 -17.27 -12.73
C CYS A 14 -12.61 -17.65 -13.14
N TYR A 15 -11.88 -16.77 -13.84
CA TYR A 15 -10.52 -17.07 -14.29
C TYR A 15 -9.45 -16.68 -13.26
N ILE A 16 -9.84 -16.01 -12.16
CA ILE A 16 -8.90 -15.54 -11.14
C ILE A 16 -8.62 -16.70 -10.16
N PRO A 17 -7.41 -17.31 -10.21
CA PRO A 17 -7.13 -18.53 -9.45
C PRO A 17 -7.23 -18.32 -7.93
N HIS A 18 -6.90 -17.11 -7.47
CA HIS A 18 -6.88 -16.76 -6.05
C HIS A 18 -8.26 -16.83 -5.37
N PHE A 19 -9.36 -16.77 -6.11
CA PHE A 19 -10.70 -16.94 -5.50
C PHE A 19 -11.03 -18.39 -5.18
N ILE A 20 -10.38 -19.35 -5.84
CA ILE A 20 -10.66 -20.78 -5.69
C ILE A 20 -9.54 -21.50 -4.95
N HIS A 21 -8.28 -21.24 -5.34
CA HIS A 21 -7.13 -21.99 -4.87
C HIS A 21 -6.45 -21.38 -3.63
N SER A 22 -6.63 -20.09 -3.40
CA SER A 22 -5.98 -19.35 -2.31
C SER A 22 -6.96 -18.38 -1.64
N PRO A 23 -8.06 -18.88 -1.03
CA PRO A 23 -9.09 -18.03 -0.46
C PRO A 23 -8.49 -17.06 0.57
N PHE A 24 -9.00 -15.82 0.59
CA PHE A 24 -8.50 -14.72 1.42
C PHE A 24 -7.04 -14.31 1.19
N TYR A 25 -6.40 -14.71 0.09
CA TYR A 25 -5.03 -14.26 -0.19
C TYR A 25 -4.99 -12.82 -0.75
N VAL A 26 -5.96 -12.44 -1.58
CA VAL A 26 -5.89 -11.20 -2.36
C VAL A 26 -5.89 -9.93 -1.52
N TYR A 27 -6.45 -9.94 -0.31
CA TYR A 27 -6.40 -8.76 0.57
C TYR A 27 -4.96 -8.40 0.95
N ALA A 28 -4.07 -9.40 1.01
CA ALA A 28 -2.68 -9.21 1.39
C ALA A 28 -1.94 -8.26 0.42
N TYR A 29 -2.36 -8.17 -0.85
CA TYR A 29 -1.82 -7.20 -1.79
C TYR A 29 -2.19 -5.76 -1.41
N ALA A 30 -3.48 -5.50 -1.17
CA ALA A 30 -3.93 -4.17 -0.77
C ALA A 30 -3.35 -3.76 0.60
N PHE A 31 -3.33 -4.71 1.55
CA PHE A 31 -2.69 -4.51 2.85
C PHE A 31 -1.20 -4.23 2.71
N GLY A 32 -0.47 -5.05 1.93
CA GLY A 32 0.98 -4.92 1.77
C GLY A 32 1.39 -3.62 1.07
N GLU A 33 0.65 -3.20 0.04
CA GLU A 33 0.88 -1.93 -0.64
C GLU A 33 0.69 -0.76 0.32
N LEU A 34 -0.48 -0.69 0.99
CA LEU A 34 -0.77 0.40 1.91
C LEU A 34 0.20 0.40 3.11
N LEU A 35 0.62 -0.77 3.58
CA LEU A 35 1.60 -0.90 4.66
C LEU A 35 2.94 -0.34 4.22
N THR A 36 3.38 -0.65 3.01
CA THR A 36 4.64 -0.16 2.43
C THR A 36 4.63 1.35 2.30
N LEU A 37 3.54 1.93 1.77
CA LEU A 37 3.39 3.39 1.64
C LEU A 37 3.37 4.09 3.00
N SER A 38 2.68 3.51 3.98
CA SER A 38 2.61 4.03 5.36
C SER A 38 3.97 3.96 6.06
N LEU A 39 4.69 2.85 5.93
CA LEU A 39 6.06 2.68 6.43
C LEU A 39 7.02 3.66 5.76
N TYR A 40 6.87 3.91 4.47
CA TYR A 40 7.69 4.89 3.74
C TYR A 40 7.43 6.32 4.23
N SER A 41 6.17 6.68 4.47
CA SER A 41 5.81 7.98 5.08
C SER A 41 6.45 8.14 6.46
N LYS A 42 6.35 7.11 7.30
CA LYS A 42 7.03 7.06 8.61
C LYS A 42 8.55 7.17 8.49
N ALA A 43 9.15 6.45 7.55
CA ALA A 43 10.59 6.48 7.31
C ALA A 43 11.08 7.88 6.92
N LYS A 44 10.31 8.61 6.09
CA LYS A 44 10.61 10.01 5.75
C LYS A 44 10.57 10.92 6.96
N ALA A 45 9.55 10.77 7.82
CA ALA A 45 9.40 11.59 9.02
C ALA A 45 10.49 11.31 10.07
N GLU A 46 10.87 10.04 10.24
CA GLU A 46 11.89 9.61 11.21
C GLU A 46 13.34 9.79 10.70
N GLY A 47 13.52 9.86 9.39
CA GLY A 47 14.81 10.13 8.76
C GLY A 47 15.78 8.94 8.82
N PRO A 48 17.10 9.19 8.78
CA PRO A 48 18.12 8.15 8.60
C PRO A 48 18.10 7.01 9.63
N SER A 49 17.59 7.30 10.84
CA SER A 49 17.53 6.33 11.94
C SER A 49 16.57 5.16 11.69
N PHE A 50 15.59 5.32 10.79
CA PHE A 50 14.61 4.28 10.48
C PHE A 50 15.23 3.09 9.74
N SER A 51 16.23 3.33 8.89
CA SER A 51 16.84 2.30 8.04
C SER A 51 17.35 1.09 8.83
N GLY A 52 17.99 1.33 9.99
CA GLY A 52 18.46 0.26 10.88
C GLY A 52 17.34 -0.59 11.45
N LYS A 53 16.22 0.03 11.86
CA LYS A 53 15.04 -0.68 12.37
C LYS A 53 14.39 -1.52 11.27
N TYR A 54 14.34 -1.00 10.05
CA TYR A 54 13.79 -1.71 8.90
C TYR A 54 14.64 -2.93 8.51
N VAL A 55 15.98 -2.82 8.55
CA VAL A 55 16.85 -3.98 8.32
C VAL A 55 16.64 -5.05 9.38
N GLU A 56 16.48 -4.67 10.65
CA GLU A 56 16.22 -5.63 11.73
C GLU A 56 14.87 -6.32 11.56
N LEU A 57 13.83 -5.58 11.19
CA LEU A 57 12.53 -6.14 10.80
C LEU A 57 12.69 -7.22 9.71
N LEU A 58 13.44 -6.94 8.64
CA LEU A 58 13.62 -7.87 7.52
C LEU A 58 14.37 -9.15 7.95
N ARG A 59 15.32 -9.05 8.88
CA ARG A 59 16.05 -10.22 9.41
C ARG A 59 15.16 -11.22 10.12
N LEU A 60 14.03 -10.77 10.69
CA LEU A 60 13.11 -11.64 11.42
C LEU A 60 12.31 -12.57 10.49
N GLY A 61 12.20 -12.24 9.20
CA GLY A 61 11.45 -13.04 8.23
C GLY A 61 10.05 -13.39 8.73
N GLY A 62 9.68 -14.67 8.63
CA GLY A 62 8.40 -15.20 9.12
C GLY A 62 8.41 -15.70 10.56
N SER A 63 9.41 -15.37 11.38
CA SER A 63 9.55 -15.90 12.75
C SER A 63 8.57 -15.31 13.77
N LYS A 64 7.85 -14.26 13.39
CA LYS A 64 6.92 -13.50 14.23
C LYS A 64 5.63 -13.20 13.50
N THR A 65 4.59 -12.87 14.25
CA THR A 65 3.33 -12.40 13.68
C THR A 65 3.49 -11.00 13.05
N PRO A 66 2.62 -10.61 12.09
CA PRO A 66 2.66 -9.26 11.50
C PRO A 66 2.60 -8.13 12.53
N PHE A 67 1.83 -8.30 13.62
CA PHE A 67 1.75 -7.32 14.70
C PHE A 67 3.09 -7.17 15.42
N GLU A 68 3.68 -8.28 15.87
CA GLU A 68 4.98 -8.27 16.57
C GLU A 68 6.11 -7.75 15.67
N LEU A 69 6.05 -8.02 14.35
CA LEU A 69 6.99 -7.47 13.39
C LEU A 69 6.86 -5.94 13.31
N MET A 70 5.64 -5.40 13.20
CA MET A 70 5.45 -3.95 13.10
C MET A 70 5.80 -3.21 14.38
N GLU A 71 5.66 -3.84 15.54
CA GLU A 71 6.12 -3.28 16.81
C GLU A 71 7.64 -2.98 16.80
N THR A 72 8.47 -3.75 16.08
CA THR A 72 9.92 -3.51 16.02
C THR A 72 10.30 -2.21 15.30
N VAL A 73 9.42 -1.69 14.46
CA VAL A 73 9.54 -0.39 13.79
C VAL A 73 8.63 0.66 14.43
N GLY A 74 8.05 0.38 15.59
CA GLY A 74 7.18 1.29 16.34
C GLY A 74 5.88 1.61 15.60
N VAL A 75 5.26 0.59 14.98
CA VAL A 75 4.00 0.70 14.24
C VAL A 75 2.95 -0.16 14.92
N ASP A 76 1.79 0.45 15.21
CA ASP A 76 0.57 -0.27 15.57
C ASP A 76 -0.33 -0.40 14.34
N LEU A 77 -0.54 -1.63 13.88
CA LEU A 77 -1.40 -1.94 12.74
C LEU A 77 -2.89 -1.61 13.00
N ARG A 78 -3.29 -1.30 14.23
CA ARG A 78 -4.65 -0.85 14.56
C ARG A 78 -4.81 0.67 14.50
N SER A 79 -3.72 1.43 14.39
CA SER A 79 -3.79 2.89 14.32
C SER A 79 -4.31 3.36 12.97
N ARG A 80 -5.40 4.13 12.99
CA ARG A 80 -5.92 4.80 11.79
C ARG A 80 -4.91 5.81 11.25
N GLU A 81 -4.24 6.52 12.14
CA GLU A 81 -3.28 7.57 11.83
C GLU A 81 -2.09 7.02 11.07
N PHE A 82 -1.61 5.82 11.43
CA PHE A 82 -0.57 5.13 10.69
C PHE A 82 -0.98 4.88 9.24
N TRP A 83 -2.18 4.30 9.02
CA TRP A 83 -2.69 4.00 7.69
C TRP A 83 -3.00 5.25 6.87
N GLN A 84 -3.39 6.35 7.52
CA GLN A 84 -3.61 7.63 6.85
C GLN A 84 -2.37 8.09 6.08
N GLY A 85 -1.17 7.88 6.63
CA GLY A 85 0.08 8.22 5.94
C GLY A 85 0.27 7.50 4.60
N GLY A 86 -0.28 6.30 4.42
CA GLY A 86 -0.28 5.59 3.14
C GLY A 86 -1.26 6.19 2.14
N PHE A 87 -2.45 6.58 2.60
CA PHE A 87 -3.43 7.28 1.76
C PHE A 87 -2.93 8.66 1.32
N ASP A 88 -2.32 9.42 2.23
CA ASP A 88 -1.73 10.74 1.93
C ASP A 88 -0.62 10.62 0.87
N ALA A 89 0.14 9.52 0.88
CA ALA A 89 1.13 9.26 -0.16
C ALA A 89 0.50 9.04 -1.53
N ILE A 90 -0.63 8.31 -1.61
CA ILE A 90 -1.39 8.11 -2.85
C ILE A 90 -1.98 9.43 -3.33
N GLU A 91 -2.59 10.21 -2.43
CA GLU A 91 -3.15 11.53 -2.74
C GLU A 91 -2.07 12.46 -3.30
N SER A 92 -0.87 12.46 -2.70
CA SER A 92 0.25 13.25 -3.20
C SER A 92 0.68 12.83 -4.62
N MET A 93 0.70 11.53 -4.91
CA MET A 93 1.03 11.02 -6.24
C MET A 93 -0.03 11.43 -7.28
N ILE A 94 -1.31 11.38 -6.92
CA ILE A 94 -2.41 11.84 -7.78
C ILE A 94 -2.29 13.33 -8.06
N ALA A 95 -2.10 14.15 -7.03
CA ALA A 95 -1.95 15.60 -7.18
C ALA A 95 -0.75 15.98 -8.07
N GLN A 96 0.38 15.27 -7.92
CA GLN A 96 1.54 15.44 -8.79
C GLN A 96 1.23 15.10 -10.25
N PHE A 97 0.54 13.99 -10.48
CA PHE A 97 0.11 13.60 -11.83
C PHE A 97 -0.81 14.65 -12.45
N GLU A 98 -1.82 15.14 -11.72
CA GLU A 98 -2.75 16.15 -12.21
C GLU A 98 -2.05 17.46 -12.59
N ALA A 99 -1.08 17.90 -11.78
CA ALA A 99 -0.29 19.09 -12.09
C ALA A 99 0.53 18.93 -13.38
N LEU A 100 1.27 17.83 -13.51
CA LEU A 100 2.05 17.51 -14.71
C LEU A 100 1.15 17.38 -15.95
N TRP A 101 -0.04 16.80 -15.79
CA TRP A 101 -1.00 16.69 -16.88
C TRP A 101 -1.52 18.04 -17.35
N ALA A 102 -1.83 18.96 -16.42
CA ALA A 102 -2.24 20.32 -16.75
C ALA A 102 -1.13 21.08 -17.52
N GLU A 103 0.12 20.96 -17.09
CA GLU A 103 1.29 21.52 -17.79
C GLU A 103 1.44 20.93 -19.20
N HIS A 104 1.25 19.61 -19.35
CA HIS A 104 1.28 18.96 -20.66
C HIS A 104 0.17 19.47 -21.59
N GLN A 105 -1.04 19.70 -21.08
CA GLN A 105 -2.13 20.25 -21.89
C GLN A 105 -1.88 21.71 -22.29
N ALA A 106 -1.29 22.52 -21.40
CA ALA A 106 -0.98 23.91 -21.68
C ALA A 106 0.19 24.10 -22.67
N SER A 107 1.03 23.07 -22.86
CA SER A 107 2.16 23.09 -23.79
C SER A 107 1.84 22.52 -25.18
N ARG A 108 0.60 22.04 -25.40
CA ARG A 108 0.06 21.65 -26.71
C ARG A 108 -0.69 22.81 -27.36
#